data_AF-A0A2N3T2S0-F1
#
_entry.id   AF-A0A2N3T2S0-F1
#
_cell.length_a   1.000
_cell.length_b   1.000
_cell.length_c   1.000
_cell.angle_alpha   90.00
_cell.angle_beta   90.00
_cell.angle_gamma   90.00
#
_symmetry.space_group_name_H-M   'P 1'
#
loop_
_entity.id
_entity.type
_entity.pdbx_description
1 polymer ?
#
loop_
_entity_poly.entity_id
_entity_poly.type
_entity_poly.pdbx_seq_one_letter_code
_entity_poly.pdbx_strand_id
1 'polypeptide(L)'
;MKNEKYQICKRCIMDTTDSEIVFDAEGNCNHCNDALARKNDSWKPNKEGEERLLKIVDRIKKEEKNKEYDCVLGLSGGVDSSYMAYKAHELGLRPLVVHVDCGWNSELAVKNIENIITMLGFELHTHVVDWQEMKDLQLAYFKANVANQDVPQDHAIFAALYSFAVKNNIKYVLNGSNFATESILPKTWGYGASDLVNLKDIHKKFGKKKLKKFPKVSFFKWYIYFPFIRKMKILKILNLLPYSKDEAIEVMKKEIGWQYYGGKHHESRFTKFFQAYYLPTKFGYDKRRAHLSSLIVSNQLSREEALKEMEIEIYPNNSHIDDMEFVAKKLGVSLSEFEKIIQMPNKSYDDYKNIEKWFSFGMKVRDYFKKDV
;
A
#
# COMPACT_ATOMS: atom_id res chain seq x y z
N MET A 1 12.84 24.83 -4.17
CA MET A 1 14.24 25.08 -3.76
C MET A 1 14.75 23.79 -3.17
N LYS A 2 15.88 23.23 -3.62
CA LYS A 2 16.50 22.11 -2.91
C LYS A 2 16.92 22.63 -1.53
N ASN A 3 16.50 21.99 -0.45
CA ASN A 3 17.01 22.32 0.89
C ASN A 3 18.52 22.06 0.90
N GLU A 4 19.34 23.11 0.92
CA GLU A 4 20.81 23.00 0.91
C GLU A 4 21.39 22.50 2.24
N LYS A 5 20.60 22.53 3.32
CA LYS A 5 21.00 22.04 4.64
C LYS A 5 20.10 20.90 5.09
N TYR A 6 20.72 19.80 5.52
CA TYR A 6 20.01 18.67 6.11
C TYR A 6 19.25 19.09 7.38
N GLN A 7 17.96 18.77 7.45
CA GLN A 7 17.09 19.08 8.58
C GLN A 7 16.08 17.95 8.81
N ILE A 8 15.87 17.58 10.07
CA ILE A 8 14.82 16.65 10.50
C ILE A 8 13.73 17.45 11.22
N CYS A 9 12.47 17.09 11.00
CA CYS A 9 11.31 17.63 11.70
C CYS A 9 11.46 17.53 13.22
N LYS A 10 11.03 18.56 13.95
CA LYS A 10 11.04 18.55 15.43
C LYS A 10 9.90 17.76 16.05
N ARG A 11 8.75 17.64 15.38
CA ARG A 11 7.59 16.87 15.87
C ARG A 11 7.62 15.40 15.47
N CYS A 12 7.82 15.12 14.19
CA CYS A 12 7.99 13.75 13.68
C CYS A 12 9.46 13.49 13.34
N ILE A 13 9.75 12.61 12.36
CA ILE A 13 11.12 12.30 11.93
C ILE A 13 11.33 12.37 10.40
N MET A 14 10.38 12.92 9.65
CA MET A 14 10.58 13.31 8.25
C MET A 14 11.70 14.34 8.11
N ASP A 15 12.44 14.29 7.01
CA ASP A 15 13.62 15.11 6.77
C ASP A 15 13.72 15.61 5.32
N THR A 16 14.82 16.30 5.01
CA THR A 16 15.10 16.88 3.68
C THR A 16 15.39 15.88 2.57
N THR A 17 15.30 14.56 2.80
CA THR A 17 15.35 13.56 1.71
C THR A 17 14.10 13.63 0.82
N ASP A 18 12.99 14.16 1.35
CA ASP A 18 11.89 14.62 0.53
C ASP A 18 12.16 16.02 -0.05
N SER A 19 12.18 16.11 -1.39
CA SER A 19 12.40 17.35 -2.12
C SER A 19 11.28 18.39 -1.97
N GLU A 20 10.09 17.99 -1.52
CA GLU A 20 8.93 18.87 -1.30
C GLU A 20 8.69 19.16 0.19
N ILE A 21 9.59 18.75 1.09
CA ILE A 21 9.42 19.05 2.51
C ILE A 21 9.61 20.54 2.79
N VAL A 22 8.70 21.10 3.58
CA VAL A 22 8.75 22.48 4.06
C VAL A 22 8.59 22.47 5.57
N PHE A 23 9.39 23.27 6.27
CA PHE A 23 9.32 23.43 7.72
C PHE A 23 8.68 24.76 8.09
N ASP A 24 7.82 24.75 9.11
CA ASP A 24 7.29 25.97 9.73
C ASP A 24 8.33 26.62 10.65
N ALA A 25 7.98 27.76 11.24
CA ALA A 25 8.86 28.54 12.13
C ALA A 25 9.29 27.76 13.40
N GLU A 26 8.51 26.76 13.82
CA GLU A 26 8.85 25.91 14.97
C GLU A 26 9.81 24.79 14.56
N GLY A 27 9.92 24.49 13.26
CA GLY A 27 10.71 23.40 12.69
C GLY A 27 9.90 22.12 12.45
N ASN A 28 8.58 22.20 12.38
CA ASN A 28 7.71 21.07 12.06
C ASN A 28 7.42 21.02 10.56
N CYS A 29 7.42 19.83 9.98
CA CYS A 29 7.24 19.67 8.54
C CYS A 29 5.76 19.72 8.12
N ASN A 30 5.54 20.12 6.87
CA ASN A 30 4.24 20.13 6.21
C ASN A 30 3.51 18.79 6.31
N HIS A 31 4.20 17.65 6.19
CA HIS A 31 3.56 16.32 6.26
C HIS A 31 2.86 16.04 7.59
N CYS A 32 3.52 16.31 8.71
CA CYS A 32 2.89 16.10 10.02
C CYS A 32 1.83 17.16 10.33
N ASN A 33 2.00 18.39 9.83
CA ASN A 33 1.00 19.44 9.95
C ASN A 33 -0.28 19.05 9.18
N ASP A 34 -0.15 18.61 7.93
CA ASP A 34 -1.27 18.16 7.09
C ASP A 34 -1.96 16.92 7.67
N ALA A 35 -1.17 15.96 8.19
CA ALA A 35 -1.71 14.77 8.85
C ALA A 35 -2.53 15.12 10.09
N LEU A 36 -2.06 16.04 10.93
CA LEU A 36 -2.79 16.49 12.12
C LEU A 36 -4.05 17.27 11.75
N ALA A 37 -3.98 18.15 10.74
CA ALA A 37 -5.12 18.93 10.28
C ALA A 37 -6.29 18.05 9.82
N ARG A 38 -6.00 16.90 9.18
CA ARG A 38 -7.02 15.96 8.70
C ARG A 38 -7.34 14.81 9.68
N LYS A 39 -6.70 14.76 10.86
CA LYS A 39 -6.78 13.64 11.81
C LYS A 39 -8.22 13.37 12.24
N ASN A 40 -8.94 14.39 12.72
CA ASN A 40 -10.29 14.25 13.28
C ASN A 40 -11.34 13.83 12.23
N ASP A 41 -11.11 14.16 10.96
CA ASP A 41 -11.98 13.77 9.85
C ASP A 41 -11.69 12.36 9.36
N SER A 42 -10.40 11.98 9.35
CA SER A 42 -9.92 10.73 8.75
C SER A 42 -9.88 9.56 9.73
N TRP A 43 -9.74 9.82 11.03
CA TRP A 43 -9.53 8.81 12.07
C TRP A 43 -10.39 9.13 13.30
N LYS A 44 -11.24 8.18 13.67
CA LYS A 44 -12.16 8.28 14.81
C LYS A 44 -11.97 7.08 15.73
N PRO A 45 -10.85 7.02 16.48
CA PRO A 45 -10.56 5.93 17.41
C PRO A 45 -11.33 6.08 18.73
N ASN A 46 -12.64 6.33 18.65
CA ASN A 46 -13.49 6.63 19.80
C ASN A 46 -14.92 6.14 19.56
N LYS A 47 -15.81 6.39 20.54
CA LYS A 47 -17.22 5.99 20.49
C LYS A 47 -17.95 6.50 19.23
N GLU A 48 -17.62 7.69 18.73
CA GLU A 48 -18.20 8.21 17.49
C GLU A 48 -17.84 7.32 16.29
N GLY A 49 -16.58 6.86 16.22
CA GLY A 49 -16.14 5.92 15.18
C GLY A 49 -16.87 4.58 15.27
N GLU A 50 -16.98 4.04 16.47
CA GLU A 50 -17.70 2.79 16.73
C GLU A 50 -19.17 2.86 16.29
N GLU A 51 -19.90 3.91 16.68
CA GLU A 51 -21.30 4.11 16.27
C GLU A 51 -21.43 4.25 14.74
N ARG A 52 -20.48 4.93 14.08
CA ARG A 52 -20.44 5.04 12.62
C ARG A 52 -20.16 3.68 11.97
N LEU A 53 -19.26 2.89 12.53
CA LEU A 53 -18.91 1.56 12.04
C LEU A 53 -20.12 0.62 12.12
N LEU A 54 -20.82 0.59 13.26
CA LEU A 54 -22.02 -0.22 13.42
C LEU A 54 -23.11 0.16 12.42
N LYS A 55 -23.35 1.46 12.19
CA LYS A 55 -24.27 1.93 11.14
C LYS A 55 -23.87 1.48 9.74
N ILE A 56 -22.57 1.46 9.43
CA ILE A 56 -22.05 0.95 8.15
C ILE A 56 -22.30 -0.56 8.04
N VAL A 57 -22.00 -1.32 9.09
CA VAL A 57 -22.21 -2.77 9.14
C VAL A 57 -23.69 -3.12 8.98
N ASP A 58 -24.59 -2.45 9.71
CA ASP A 58 -26.03 -2.65 9.60
C ASP A 58 -26.54 -2.37 8.19
N ARG A 59 -26.02 -1.31 7.57
CA ARG A 59 -26.34 -0.98 6.18
C ARG A 59 -25.87 -2.07 5.21
N ILE A 60 -24.64 -2.56 5.36
CA ILE A 60 -24.09 -3.65 4.54
C ILE A 60 -24.99 -4.88 4.67
N LYS A 61 -25.24 -5.33 5.90
CA LYS A 61 -26.08 -6.50 6.19
C LYS A 61 -27.48 -6.35 5.61
N LYS A 62 -28.11 -5.16 5.74
CA LYS A 62 -29.45 -4.90 5.21
C LYS A 62 -29.49 -4.93 3.69
N GLU A 63 -28.55 -4.25 3.03
CA GLU A 63 -28.54 -4.13 1.57
C GLU A 63 -28.08 -5.42 0.86
N GLU A 64 -27.31 -6.27 1.53
CA GLU A 64 -26.71 -7.49 0.97
C GLU A 64 -27.26 -8.79 1.60
N LYS A 65 -28.36 -8.71 2.36
CA LYS A 65 -28.94 -9.84 3.12
C LYS A 65 -29.21 -11.13 2.31
N ASN A 66 -29.54 -10.99 1.02
CA ASN A 66 -29.90 -12.10 0.15
C ASN A 66 -28.72 -12.62 -0.69
N LYS A 67 -27.50 -12.11 -0.42
CA LYS A 67 -26.28 -12.58 -1.08
C LYS A 67 -25.51 -13.50 -0.15
N GLU A 68 -24.70 -14.35 -0.75
CA GLU A 68 -23.73 -15.19 -0.07
C GLU A 68 -22.69 -14.34 0.67
N TYR A 69 -22.09 -13.38 -0.05
CA TYR A 69 -21.13 -12.43 0.49
C TYR A 69 -21.69 -11.00 0.51
N ASP A 70 -21.39 -10.26 1.58
CA ASP A 70 -21.84 -8.88 1.76
C ASP A 70 -20.77 -7.83 1.44
N CYS A 71 -19.51 -8.23 1.44
CA CYS A 71 -18.36 -7.41 1.08
C CYS A 71 -17.24 -8.25 0.47
N VAL A 72 -16.20 -7.60 -0.05
CA VAL A 72 -14.96 -8.23 -0.50
C VAL A 72 -13.79 -7.68 0.30
N LEU A 73 -12.81 -8.53 0.60
CA LEU A 73 -11.60 -8.18 1.33
C LEU A 73 -10.38 -8.73 0.61
N GLY A 74 -9.38 -7.88 0.38
CA GLY A 74 -8.06 -8.32 -0.08
C GLY A 74 -7.21 -8.76 1.11
N LEU A 75 -6.67 -9.98 1.08
CA LEU A 75 -5.84 -10.52 2.18
C LEU A 75 -4.40 -10.75 1.70
N SER A 76 -3.43 -10.10 2.36
CA SER A 76 -1.99 -10.23 2.02
C SER A 76 -1.19 -11.06 3.01
N GLY A 77 -1.77 -11.41 4.18
CA GLY A 77 -1.03 -11.96 5.32
C GLY A 77 -0.28 -10.90 6.15
N GLY A 78 -0.28 -9.65 5.70
CA GLY A 78 0.26 -8.51 6.44
C GLY A 78 -0.64 -8.04 7.58
N VAL A 79 -0.09 -7.24 8.50
CA VAL A 79 -0.77 -6.81 9.75
C VAL A 79 -2.14 -6.18 9.50
N ASP A 80 -2.22 -5.13 8.67
CA ASP A 80 -3.45 -4.34 8.52
C ASP A 80 -4.59 -5.17 7.88
N SER A 81 -4.28 -5.94 6.82
CA SER A 81 -5.30 -6.77 6.13
C SER A 81 -5.80 -7.92 7.00
N SER A 82 -4.90 -8.51 7.81
CA SER A 82 -5.21 -9.61 8.72
C SER A 82 -6.09 -9.13 9.88
N TYR A 83 -5.75 -8.00 10.48
CA TYR A 83 -6.56 -7.42 11.56
C TYR A 83 -7.93 -6.95 11.05
N MET A 84 -7.98 -6.39 9.84
CA MET A 84 -9.24 -6.05 9.19
C MET A 84 -10.13 -7.28 8.96
N ALA A 85 -9.56 -8.42 8.57
CA ALA A 85 -10.31 -9.67 8.43
C ALA A 85 -10.85 -10.16 9.77
N TYR A 86 -10.02 -10.11 10.83
CA TYR A 86 -10.44 -10.42 12.20
C TYR A 86 -11.61 -9.53 12.65
N LYS A 87 -11.51 -8.21 12.47
CA LYS A 87 -12.60 -7.28 12.81
C LYS A 87 -13.85 -7.52 11.97
N ALA A 88 -13.72 -7.87 10.69
CA ALA A 88 -14.87 -8.21 9.85
C ALA A 88 -15.61 -9.44 10.39
N HIS A 89 -14.89 -10.45 10.88
CA HIS A 89 -15.46 -11.62 11.55
C HIS A 89 -16.20 -11.23 12.83
N GLU A 90 -15.59 -10.45 13.72
CA GLU A 90 -16.25 -9.98 14.96
C GLU A 90 -17.52 -9.15 14.70
N LEU A 91 -17.54 -8.38 13.62
CA LEU A 91 -18.70 -7.59 13.20
C LEU A 91 -19.79 -8.47 12.53
N GLY A 92 -19.53 -9.76 12.34
CA GLY A 92 -20.44 -10.71 11.68
C GLY A 92 -20.68 -10.40 10.20
N LEU A 93 -19.68 -9.83 9.52
CA LEU A 93 -19.70 -9.68 8.07
C LEU A 93 -19.35 -11.01 7.39
N ARG A 94 -19.77 -11.17 6.14
CA ARG A 94 -19.51 -12.36 5.30
C ARG A 94 -18.67 -11.95 4.09
N PRO A 95 -17.36 -11.69 4.28
CA PRO A 95 -16.51 -11.25 3.19
C PRO A 95 -16.23 -12.39 2.21
N LEU A 96 -16.24 -12.08 0.91
CA LEU A 96 -15.49 -12.84 -0.08
C LEU A 96 -14.02 -12.46 0.08
N VAL A 97 -13.21 -13.35 0.64
CA VAL A 97 -11.79 -13.08 0.86
C VAL A 97 -11.01 -13.43 -0.40
N VAL A 98 -10.19 -12.50 -0.85
CA VAL A 98 -9.42 -12.62 -2.08
C VAL A 98 -7.95 -12.38 -1.80
N HIS A 99 -7.12 -13.37 -2.13
CA HIS A 99 -5.67 -13.20 -2.19
C HIS A 99 -5.25 -13.06 -3.66
N VAL A 100 -4.38 -12.09 -3.95
CA VAL A 100 -3.82 -11.91 -5.29
C VAL A 100 -2.33 -12.24 -5.23
N ASP A 101 -1.96 -13.41 -5.74
CA ASP A 101 -0.60 -13.89 -5.74
C ASP A 101 0.16 -13.32 -6.94
N CYS A 102 1.03 -12.34 -6.67
CA CYS A 102 1.95 -11.75 -7.66
C CYS A 102 3.28 -12.53 -7.77
N GLY A 103 3.39 -13.65 -7.06
CA GLY A 103 4.52 -14.55 -7.04
C GLY A 103 5.46 -14.35 -5.85
N TRP A 104 5.38 -13.26 -5.08
CA TRP A 104 6.44 -12.83 -4.13
C TRP A 104 6.20 -13.12 -2.65
N ASN A 105 5.11 -13.81 -2.31
CA ASN A 105 4.77 -14.15 -0.93
C ASN A 105 5.89 -14.93 -0.25
N SER A 106 6.18 -14.56 1.01
CA SER A 106 6.97 -15.41 1.90
C SER A 106 6.15 -16.60 2.40
N GLU A 107 6.82 -17.68 2.79
CA GLU A 107 6.16 -18.84 3.43
C GLU A 107 5.34 -18.43 4.66
N LEU A 108 5.85 -17.46 5.42
CA LEU A 108 5.17 -16.93 6.59
C LEU A 108 3.89 -16.16 6.24
N ALA A 109 3.89 -15.40 5.13
CA ALA A 109 2.70 -14.73 4.63
C ALA A 109 1.62 -15.74 4.22
N VAL A 110 2.01 -16.81 3.51
CA VAL A 110 1.08 -17.89 3.10
C VAL A 110 0.49 -18.56 4.34
N LYS A 111 1.32 -18.92 5.32
CA LYS A 111 0.86 -19.52 6.58
C LYS A 111 -0.08 -18.61 7.36
N ASN A 112 0.22 -17.31 7.42
CA ASN A 112 -0.67 -16.33 8.05
C ASN A 112 -2.03 -16.29 7.35
N ILE A 113 -2.06 -16.29 6.01
CA ILE A 113 -3.31 -16.35 5.23
C ILE A 113 -4.10 -17.63 5.58
N GLU A 114 -3.45 -18.79 5.56
CA GLU A 114 -4.08 -20.08 5.89
C GLU A 114 -4.68 -20.09 7.30
N ASN A 115 -3.92 -19.60 8.29
CA ASN A 115 -4.38 -19.51 9.68
C ASN A 115 -5.60 -18.60 9.81
N ILE A 116 -5.58 -17.41 9.21
CA ILE A 116 -6.70 -16.45 9.26
C ILE A 116 -7.97 -17.07 8.67
N ILE A 117 -7.86 -17.68 7.49
CA ILE A 117 -9.00 -18.28 6.78
C ILE A 117 -9.59 -19.43 7.60
N THR A 118 -8.75 -20.31 8.12
CA THR A 118 -9.17 -21.46 8.93
C THR A 118 -9.82 -21.03 10.24
N MET A 119 -9.19 -20.11 10.98
CA MET A 119 -9.66 -19.70 12.30
C MET A 119 -10.92 -18.85 12.24
N LEU A 120 -11.08 -18.03 11.20
CA LEU A 120 -12.26 -17.17 11.04
C LEU A 120 -13.41 -17.83 10.27
N GLY A 121 -13.19 -19.04 9.71
CA GLY A 121 -14.18 -19.76 8.93
C GLY A 121 -14.54 -19.06 7.61
N PHE A 122 -13.59 -18.35 7.00
CA PHE A 122 -13.80 -17.69 5.72
C PHE A 122 -13.45 -18.61 4.55
N GLU A 123 -13.95 -18.27 3.36
CA GLU A 123 -13.52 -18.89 2.12
C GLU A 123 -12.49 -17.99 1.42
N LEU A 124 -11.42 -18.60 0.90
CA LEU A 124 -10.36 -17.90 0.19
C LEU A 124 -10.44 -18.15 -1.31
N HIS A 125 -10.54 -17.07 -2.08
CA HIS A 125 -10.27 -17.09 -3.51
C HIS A 125 -8.86 -16.58 -3.80
N THR A 126 -8.02 -17.41 -4.42
CA THR A 126 -6.68 -16.99 -4.86
C THR A 126 -6.65 -16.70 -6.35
N HIS A 127 -6.35 -15.45 -6.72
CA HIS A 127 -6.02 -15.08 -8.08
C HIS A 127 -4.50 -15.10 -8.29
N VAL A 128 -4.02 -16.10 -9.02
CA VAL A 128 -2.60 -16.20 -9.39
C VAL A 128 -2.35 -15.39 -10.65
N VAL A 129 -1.53 -14.33 -10.55
CA VAL A 129 -1.13 -13.52 -11.70
C VAL A 129 -0.20 -14.34 -12.60
N ASP A 130 -0.32 -14.21 -13.93
CA ASP A 130 0.58 -14.89 -14.86
C ASP A 130 2.04 -14.46 -14.59
N TRP A 131 2.81 -15.38 -14.01
CA TRP A 131 4.15 -15.09 -13.52
C TRP A 131 5.08 -14.59 -14.62
N GLN A 132 4.93 -15.11 -15.85
CA GLN A 132 5.80 -14.71 -16.95
C GLN A 132 5.57 -13.26 -17.37
N GLU A 133 4.32 -12.79 -17.36
CA GLU A 133 3.98 -11.40 -17.62
C GLU A 133 4.33 -10.49 -16.43
N MET A 134 4.07 -10.93 -15.20
CA MET A 134 4.40 -10.21 -13.97
C MET A 134 5.90 -9.93 -13.85
N LYS A 135 6.72 -10.98 -14.07
CA LYS A 135 8.17 -10.94 -14.08
C LYS A 135 8.73 -9.99 -15.14
N ASP A 136 8.20 -10.07 -16.38
CA ASP A 136 8.63 -9.21 -17.49
C ASP A 136 8.33 -7.73 -17.18
N LEU A 137 7.16 -7.45 -16.62
CA LEU A 137 6.75 -6.11 -16.21
C LEU A 137 7.60 -5.56 -15.07
N GLN A 138 7.86 -6.33 -14.02
CA GLN A 138 8.73 -5.88 -12.92
C GLN A 138 10.17 -5.61 -13.38
N LEU A 139 10.74 -6.49 -14.22
CA LEU A 139 12.06 -6.24 -14.77
C LEU A 139 12.08 -4.97 -15.64
N ALA A 140 10.99 -4.68 -16.36
CA ALA A 140 10.84 -3.43 -17.10
C ALA A 140 10.85 -2.20 -16.17
N TYR A 141 10.24 -2.28 -14.99
CA TYR A 141 10.27 -1.22 -13.98
C TYR A 141 11.67 -1.00 -13.38
N PHE A 142 12.43 -2.07 -13.14
CA PHE A 142 13.83 -1.94 -12.71
C PHE A 142 14.68 -1.26 -13.79
N LYS A 143 14.52 -1.68 -15.06
CA LYS A 143 15.21 -1.06 -16.21
C LYS A 143 14.81 0.40 -16.41
N ALA A 144 13.56 0.75 -16.11
CA ALA A 144 13.09 2.12 -16.12
C ALA A 144 13.71 3.00 -15.03
N ASN A 145 14.34 2.40 -14.01
CA ASN A 145 15.05 3.08 -12.93
C ASN A 145 14.19 4.10 -12.16
N VAL A 146 12.90 3.79 -11.99
CA VAL A 146 11.94 4.62 -11.23
C VAL A 146 11.87 4.20 -9.76
N ALA A 147 11.44 5.11 -8.88
CA ALA A 147 11.25 4.78 -7.47
C ALA A 147 10.12 3.77 -7.22
N ASN A 148 9.17 3.59 -8.14
CA ASN A 148 7.92 2.87 -7.89
C ASN A 148 7.92 1.40 -8.33
N GLN A 149 8.83 0.59 -7.78
CA GLN A 149 9.00 -0.81 -8.20
C GLN A 149 7.84 -1.74 -7.82
N ASP A 150 7.01 -1.38 -6.83
CA ASP A 150 5.82 -2.16 -6.44
C ASP A 150 4.59 -1.94 -7.35
N VAL A 151 4.60 -0.91 -8.22
CA VAL A 151 3.43 -0.58 -9.08
C VAL A 151 2.90 -1.76 -9.89
N PRO A 152 3.74 -2.63 -10.50
CA PRO A 152 3.25 -3.84 -11.14
C PRO A 152 2.40 -4.73 -10.22
N GLN A 153 2.79 -4.89 -8.96
CA GLN A 153 2.05 -5.72 -7.99
C GLN A 153 0.76 -5.02 -7.57
N ASP A 154 0.86 -3.76 -7.11
CA ASP A 154 -0.29 -2.99 -6.66
C ASP A 154 -1.36 -2.87 -7.76
N HIS A 155 -0.93 -2.61 -9.00
CA HIS A 155 -1.85 -2.54 -10.14
C HIS A 155 -2.58 -3.87 -10.35
N ALA A 156 -1.86 -4.99 -10.32
CA ALA A 156 -2.44 -6.31 -10.48
C ALA A 156 -3.42 -6.65 -9.34
N ILE A 157 -3.02 -6.37 -8.10
CA ILE A 157 -3.83 -6.60 -6.89
C ILE A 157 -5.16 -5.86 -7.00
N PHE A 158 -5.15 -4.55 -7.21
CA PHE A 158 -6.40 -3.80 -7.28
C PHE A 158 -7.23 -4.15 -8.53
N ALA A 159 -6.58 -4.36 -9.68
CA ALA A 159 -7.28 -4.73 -10.91
C ALA A 159 -7.99 -6.08 -10.79
N ALA A 160 -7.32 -7.09 -10.21
CA ALA A 160 -7.90 -8.42 -9.98
C ALA A 160 -9.00 -8.37 -8.92
N LEU A 161 -8.72 -7.77 -7.76
CA LEU A 161 -9.67 -7.67 -6.64
C LEU A 161 -10.98 -6.98 -7.07
N TYR A 162 -10.89 -5.80 -7.70
CA TYR A 162 -12.08 -5.03 -8.04
C TYR A 162 -12.84 -5.66 -9.22
N SER A 163 -12.14 -6.28 -10.17
CA SER A 163 -12.80 -7.03 -11.24
C SER A 163 -13.54 -8.25 -10.69
N PHE A 164 -12.96 -8.94 -9.71
CA PHE A 164 -13.60 -10.08 -9.05
C PHE A 164 -14.80 -9.66 -8.19
N ALA A 165 -14.70 -8.53 -7.49
CA ALA A 165 -15.82 -7.93 -6.76
C ALA A 165 -16.99 -7.62 -7.71
N VAL A 166 -16.71 -7.01 -8.87
CA VAL A 166 -17.72 -6.72 -9.89
C VAL A 166 -18.33 -7.99 -10.45
N LYS A 167 -17.51 -9.02 -10.75
CA LYS A 167 -17.97 -10.32 -11.26
C LYS A 167 -18.95 -10.99 -10.29
N ASN A 168 -18.70 -10.90 -9.00
CA ASN A 168 -19.56 -11.46 -7.95
C ASN A 168 -20.67 -10.49 -7.48
N ASN A 169 -20.88 -9.39 -8.20
CA ASN A 169 -21.87 -8.37 -7.88
C ASN A 169 -21.77 -7.80 -6.45
N ILE A 170 -20.55 -7.70 -5.92
CA ILE A 170 -20.25 -7.14 -4.60
C ILE A 170 -19.91 -5.66 -4.77
N LYS A 171 -20.52 -4.81 -3.94
CA LYS A 171 -20.29 -3.35 -3.97
C LYS A 171 -19.41 -2.82 -2.85
N TYR A 172 -19.37 -3.49 -1.70
CA TYR A 172 -18.58 -3.07 -0.54
C TYR A 172 -17.21 -3.72 -0.58
N VAL A 173 -16.16 -2.90 -0.51
CA VAL A 173 -14.76 -3.33 -0.50
C VAL A 173 -14.14 -2.90 0.82
N LEU A 174 -13.68 -3.84 1.63
CA LEU A 174 -12.91 -3.54 2.84
C LEU A 174 -11.44 -3.30 2.44
N ASN A 175 -10.86 -2.20 2.93
CA ASN A 175 -9.50 -1.79 2.63
C ASN A 175 -8.70 -1.51 3.91
N GLY A 176 -7.54 -2.12 4.05
CA GLY A 176 -6.72 -2.09 5.26
C GLY A 176 -5.96 -0.78 5.48
N SER A 177 -5.91 0.13 4.51
CA SER A 177 -5.21 1.40 4.69
C SER A 177 -5.85 2.23 5.79
N ASN A 178 -5.02 2.76 6.68
CA ASN A 178 -5.48 3.46 7.88
C ASN A 178 -4.60 4.67 8.21
N PHE A 179 -5.18 5.64 8.90
CA PHE A 179 -4.49 6.86 9.31
C PHE A 179 -3.38 6.58 10.33
N ALA A 180 -3.62 5.62 11.24
CA ALA A 180 -2.73 5.37 12.37
C ALA A 180 -1.30 5.00 11.96
N THR A 181 -1.16 4.23 10.88
CA THR A 181 0.15 3.76 10.38
C THR A 181 0.54 4.31 8.99
N GLU A 182 -0.35 5.07 8.31
CA GLU A 182 -0.16 5.57 6.93
C GLU A 182 -0.63 7.02 6.73
N SER A 183 -0.67 7.84 7.78
CA SER A 183 -1.06 9.25 7.66
C SER A 183 -0.02 10.12 6.94
N ILE A 184 1.24 9.69 6.91
CA ILE A 184 2.35 10.38 6.26
C ILE A 184 3.00 9.46 5.23
N LEU A 185 3.02 9.90 3.97
CA LEU A 185 3.85 9.36 2.89
C LEU A 185 4.07 10.49 1.87
N PRO A 186 5.31 10.96 1.66
CA PRO A 186 5.56 12.01 0.68
C PRO A 186 5.11 11.62 -0.73
N LYS A 187 4.46 12.56 -1.43
CA LYS A 187 4.05 12.34 -2.82
C LYS A 187 5.25 12.15 -3.75
N THR A 188 6.35 12.83 -3.46
CA THR A 188 7.62 12.70 -4.19
C THR A 188 8.23 11.30 -4.12
N TRP A 189 7.88 10.51 -3.09
CA TRP A 189 8.40 9.16 -2.90
C TRP A 189 7.60 8.09 -3.64
N GLY A 190 6.56 8.48 -4.38
CA GLY A 190 5.85 7.52 -5.19
C GLY A 190 4.93 8.07 -6.27
N TYR A 191 4.34 7.15 -7.03
CA TYR A 191 3.40 7.43 -8.10
C TYR A 191 2.25 6.44 -8.06
N GLY A 192 1.07 6.88 -8.52
CA GLY A 192 -0.16 6.11 -8.41
C GLY A 192 -0.12 4.83 -9.23
N ALA A 193 -0.24 3.68 -8.57
CA ALA A 193 -0.28 2.37 -9.23
C ALA A 193 -1.49 2.18 -10.16
N SER A 194 -2.52 3.05 -10.08
CA SER A 194 -3.68 3.03 -10.98
C SER A 194 -3.38 3.57 -12.38
N ASP A 195 -2.25 4.23 -12.62
CA ASP A 195 -1.92 4.78 -13.93
C ASP A 195 -1.47 3.70 -14.93
N LEU A 196 -2.43 3.15 -15.66
CA LEU A 196 -2.18 2.19 -16.74
C LEU A 196 -1.41 2.80 -17.94
N VAL A 197 -1.45 4.13 -18.14
CA VAL A 197 -0.69 4.78 -19.23
C VAL A 197 0.80 4.70 -18.92
N ASN A 198 1.20 5.05 -17.70
CA ASN A 198 2.57 4.94 -17.23
C ASN A 198 3.09 3.51 -17.26
N LEU A 199 2.31 2.58 -16.72
CA LEU A 199 2.64 1.15 -16.74
C LEU A 199 2.89 0.65 -18.17
N LYS A 200 2.01 0.99 -19.11
CA LYS A 200 2.16 0.60 -20.52
C LYS A 200 3.33 1.28 -21.21
N ASP A 201 3.65 2.53 -20.91
CA ASP A 201 4.77 3.23 -21.53
C ASP A 201 6.12 2.67 -21.08
N ILE A 202 6.28 2.42 -19.77
CA ILE A 202 7.44 1.72 -19.20
C ILE A 202 7.58 0.33 -19.82
N HIS A 203 6.49 -0.44 -19.81
CA HIS A 203 6.49 -1.81 -20.35
C HIS A 203 6.77 -1.85 -21.85
N LYS A 204 6.27 -0.89 -22.64
CA LYS A 204 6.57 -0.80 -24.07
C LYS A 204 8.06 -0.55 -24.34
N LYS A 205 8.73 0.23 -23.50
CA LYS A 205 10.15 0.58 -23.66
C LYS A 205 11.10 -0.54 -23.24
N PHE A 206 10.77 -1.29 -22.20
CA PHE A 206 11.71 -2.25 -21.59
C PHE A 206 11.21 -3.70 -21.47
N GLY A 207 9.91 -3.93 -21.61
CA GLY A 207 9.29 -5.25 -21.56
C GLY A 207 9.50 -6.02 -22.87
N LYS A 208 9.49 -7.35 -22.78
CA LYS A 208 9.71 -8.25 -23.91
C LYS A 208 8.47 -9.09 -24.23
N LYS A 209 7.55 -9.26 -23.28
CA LYS A 209 6.36 -10.11 -23.43
C LYS A 209 5.10 -9.27 -23.54
N LYS A 210 4.10 -9.73 -24.30
CA LYS A 210 2.79 -9.07 -24.30
C LYS A 210 2.08 -9.34 -22.98
N LEU A 211 1.56 -8.31 -22.34
CA LEU A 211 0.70 -8.42 -21.15
C LEU A 211 -0.72 -8.85 -21.56
N LYS A 212 -0.96 -10.13 -21.87
CA LYS A 212 -2.29 -10.63 -22.26
C LYS A 212 -3.14 -10.95 -21.03
N LYS A 213 -2.61 -11.73 -20.09
CA LYS A 213 -3.32 -12.24 -18.91
C LYS A 213 -3.18 -11.36 -17.67
N PHE A 214 -2.16 -10.51 -17.63
CA PHE A 214 -1.89 -9.60 -16.52
C PHE A 214 -3.14 -8.73 -16.23
N PRO A 215 -3.62 -8.69 -14.97
CA PRO A 215 -4.76 -7.88 -14.59
C PRO A 215 -4.50 -6.39 -14.83
N LYS A 216 -5.42 -5.72 -15.52
CA LYS A 216 -5.29 -4.28 -15.84
C LYS A 216 -6.57 -3.54 -15.53
N VAL A 217 -6.43 -2.34 -14.99
CA VAL A 217 -7.53 -1.41 -14.78
C VAL A 217 -7.26 -0.09 -15.49
N SER A 218 -8.21 0.39 -16.28
CA SER A 218 -8.07 1.68 -16.96
C SER A 218 -8.49 2.85 -16.06
N PHE A 219 -8.06 4.06 -16.44
CA PHE A 219 -8.52 5.30 -15.81
C PHE A 219 -10.04 5.38 -15.68
N PHE A 220 -10.76 5.15 -16.79
CA PHE A 220 -12.22 5.14 -16.78
C PHE A 220 -12.78 4.12 -15.79
N LYS A 221 -12.23 2.90 -15.75
CA LYS A 221 -12.71 1.89 -14.81
C LYS A 221 -12.51 2.33 -13.35
N TRP A 222 -11.31 2.83 -13.05
CA TRP A 222 -10.91 3.23 -11.71
C TRP A 222 -11.73 4.40 -11.17
N TYR A 223 -11.82 5.49 -11.93
CA TYR A 223 -12.40 6.74 -11.45
C TYR A 223 -13.89 6.90 -11.79
N ILE A 224 -14.41 6.19 -12.80
CA ILE A 224 -15.78 6.39 -13.27
C ILE A 224 -16.64 5.13 -13.04
N TYR A 225 -16.23 4.00 -13.62
CA TYR A 225 -17.04 2.78 -13.59
C TYR A 225 -17.24 2.23 -12.18
N PHE A 226 -16.18 2.04 -11.39
CA PHE A 226 -16.34 1.50 -10.04
C PHE A 226 -17.13 2.46 -9.13
N PRO A 227 -16.81 3.76 -9.02
CA PRO A 227 -17.47 4.63 -8.04
C PRO A 227 -18.91 5.00 -8.42
N PHE A 228 -19.20 5.23 -9.71
CA PHE A 228 -20.49 5.79 -10.15
C PHE A 228 -21.40 4.76 -10.82
N ILE A 229 -20.87 3.88 -11.68
CA ILE A 229 -21.69 2.89 -12.39
C ILE A 229 -21.96 1.67 -11.50
N ARG A 230 -20.92 1.10 -10.89
CA ARG A 230 -21.04 -0.02 -9.96
C ARG A 230 -21.36 0.40 -8.53
N LYS A 231 -21.33 1.71 -8.25
CA LYS A 231 -21.57 2.29 -6.92
C LYS A 231 -20.72 1.63 -5.83
N MET A 232 -19.51 1.20 -6.20
CA MET A 232 -18.57 0.53 -5.31
C MET A 232 -18.17 1.47 -4.18
N LYS A 233 -18.14 0.95 -2.95
CA LYS A 233 -17.79 1.67 -1.73
C LYS A 233 -16.56 1.03 -1.11
N ILE A 234 -15.45 1.76 -1.13
CA ILE A 234 -14.21 1.38 -0.46
C ILE A 234 -14.29 1.87 0.98
N LEU A 235 -14.24 0.95 1.94
CA LEU A 235 -14.41 1.19 3.36
C LEU A 235 -13.10 0.94 4.10
N LYS A 236 -12.59 1.98 4.76
CA LYS A 236 -11.40 1.92 5.61
C LYS A 236 -11.82 1.74 7.06
N ILE A 237 -12.32 0.55 7.41
CA ILE A 237 -12.97 0.32 8.71
C ILE A 237 -12.01 0.51 9.91
N LEU A 238 -10.71 0.30 9.70
CA LEU A 238 -9.68 0.52 10.73
C LEU A 238 -9.60 1.98 11.18
N ASN A 239 -10.05 2.94 10.35
CA ASN A 239 -10.13 4.34 10.75
C ASN A 239 -11.27 4.66 11.72
N LEU A 240 -12.20 3.74 11.91
CA LEU A 240 -13.35 3.89 12.82
C LEU A 240 -13.17 3.09 14.12
N LEU A 241 -11.99 2.50 14.30
CA LEU A 241 -11.62 1.70 15.44
C LEU A 241 -10.45 2.38 16.18
N PRO A 242 -10.25 2.06 17.48
CA PRO A 242 -9.03 2.39 18.21
C PRO A 242 -7.86 1.52 17.71
N TYR A 243 -7.50 1.67 16.44
CA TYR A 243 -6.48 0.83 15.81
C TYR A 243 -5.08 1.18 16.31
N SER A 244 -4.47 0.27 17.06
CA SER A 244 -3.07 0.25 17.44
C SER A 244 -2.36 -0.91 16.74
N LYS A 245 -1.20 -0.64 16.13
CA LYS A 245 -0.45 -1.67 15.38
C LYS A 245 -0.02 -2.81 16.30
N ASP A 246 0.51 -2.48 17.47
CA ASP A 246 1.08 -3.47 18.38
C ASP A 246 -0.03 -4.29 19.07
N GLU A 247 -1.13 -3.65 19.48
CA GLU A 247 -2.30 -4.37 20.00
C GLU A 247 -2.92 -5.29 18.94
N ALA A 248 -3.01 -4.83 17.69
CA ALA A 248 -3.49 -5.66 16.59
C ALA A 248 -2.62 -6.92 16.40
N ILE A 249 -1.29 -6.78 16.47
CA ILE A 249 -0.36 -7.91 16.40
C ILE A 249 -0.61 -8.90 17.54
N GLU A 250 -0.72 -8.43 18.78
CA GLU A 250 -0.92 -9.31 19.94
C GLU A 250 -2.27 -10.02 19.92
N VAL A 251 -3.34 -9.32 19.53
CA VAL A 251 -4.66 -9.94 19.31
C VAL A 251 -4.56 -11.03 18.24
N MET A 252 -3.94 -10.74 17.09
CA MET A 252 -3.87 -11.71 16.00
C MET A 252 -2.99 -12.93 16.34
N LYS A 253 -1.89 -12.75 17.08
CA LYS A 253 -1.07 -13.87 17.58
C LYS A 253 -1.90 -14.79 18.46
N LYS A 254 -2.65 -14.22 19.41
CA LYS A 254 -3.42 -14.96 20.41
C LYS A 254 -4.64 -15.65 19.82
N GLU A 255 -5.43 -14.93 19.03
CA GLU A 255 -6.77 -15.37 18.64
C GLU A 255 -6.79 -16.16 17.32
N ILE A 256 -5.84 -15.90 16.41
CA ILE A 256 -5.83 -16.51 15.07
C ILE A 256 -4.46 -17.07 14.66
N GLY A 257 -3.52 -17.22 15.60
CA GLY A 257 -2.22 -17.85 15.34
C GLY A 257 -1.34 -17.12 14.33
N TRP A 258 -1.52 -15.80 14.18
CA TRP A 258 -0.73 -14.99 13.25
C TRP A 258 0.71 -14.86 13.73
N GLN A 259 1.67 -14.88 12.80
CA GLN A 259 3.09 -14.84 13.09
C GLN A 259 3.76 -13.59 12.53
N TYR A 260 4.57 -12.93 13.36
CA TYR A 260 5.29 -11.71 12.99
C TYR A 260 6.48 -12.00 12.08
N TYR A 261 6.64 -11.19 11.03
CA TYR A 261 7.62 -11.40 9.95
C TYR A 261 8.73 -10.33 9.89
N GLY A 262 8.85 -9.46 10.90
CA GLY A 262 10.05 -8.62 11.07
C GLY A 262 10.04 -7.25 10.36
N GLY A 263 8.89 -6.65 10.06
CA GLY A 263 8.82 -5.27 9.56
C GLY A 263 7.50 -4.93 8.87
N LYS A 264 7.36 -3.69 8.36
CA LYS A 264 6.19 -3.31 7.53
C LYS A 264 6.42 -3.73 6.08
N HIS A 265 5.47 -4.45 5.49
CA HIS A 265 5.55 -5.02 4.13
C HIS A 265 6.60 -6.11 3.89
N HIS A 266 7.22 -6.63 4.96
CA HIS A 266 8.19 -7.72 4.88
C HIS A 266 7.56 -9.10 4.65
N GLU A 267 6.23 -9.18 4.52
CA GLU A 267 5.53 -10.38 4.05
C GLU A 267 5.91 -10.77 2.60
N SER A 268 6.43 -9.80 1.82
CA SER A 268 6.93 -9.97 0.45
C SER A 268 8.44 -9.75 0.40
N ARG A 269 9.20 -10.76 -0.04
CA ARG A 269 10.67 -10.64 -0.19
C ARG A 269 11.08 -9.56 -1.18
N PHE A 270 10.29 -9.38 -2.24
CA PHE A 270 10.49 -8.30 -3.21
C PHE A 270 10.33 -6.94 -2.56
N THR A 271 9.23 -6.74 -1.83
CA THR A 271 8.90 -5.44 -1.25
C THR A 271 9.87 -5.08 -0.12
N LYS A 272 10.34 -6.08 0.66
CA LYS A 272 11.46 -5.90 1.59
C LYS A 272 12.70 -5.40 0.86
N PHE A 273 13.20 -6.11 -0.16
CA PHE A 273 14.38 -5.69 -0.94
C PHE A 273 14.23 -4.28 -1.52
N PHE A 274 13.08 -4.02 -2.11
CA PHE A 274 12.77 -2.74 -2.73
C PHE A 274 12.76 -1.58 -1.71
N GLN A 275 12.04 -1.72 -0.60
CA GLN A 275 11.87 -0.64 0.36
C GLN A 275 13.07 -0.46 1.30
N ALA A 276 13.77 -1.55 1.64
CA ALA A 276 14.88 -1.52 2.59
C ALA A 276 16.26 -1.34 1.94
N TYR A 277 16.41 -1.62 0.64
CA TYR A 277 17.66 -1.44 -0.08
C TYR A 277 17.52 -0.51 -1.29
N TYR A 278 16.69 -0.87 -2.28
CA TYR A 278 16.64 -0.13 -3.55
C TYR A 278 16.28 1.35 -3.36
N LEU A 279 15.25 1.66 -2.57
CA LEU A 279 14.81 3.03 -2.31
C LEU A 279 15.84 3.86 -1.52
N PRO A 280 16.35 3.42 -0.34
CA PRO A 280 17.38 4.15 0.38
C PRO A 280 18.65 4.36 -0.45
N THR A 281 19.14 3.31 -1.13
CA THR A 281 20.42 3.37 -1.86
C THR A 281 20.34 4.23 -3.12
N LYS A 282 19.28 4.11 -3.92
CA LYS A 282 19.17 4.91 -5.16
C LYS A 282 18.61 6.30 -4.89
N PHE A 283 17.53 6.41 -4.13
CA PHE A 283 16.75 7.63 -4.05
C PHE A 283 16.92 8.38 -2.72
N GLY A 284 17.56 7.77 -1.72
CA GLY A 284 17.61 8.30 -0.35
C GLY A 284 16.28 8.17 0.39
N TYR A 285 15.30 7.45 -0.17
CA TYR A 285 13.96 7.35 0.41
C TYR A 285 13.91 6.20 1.41
N ASP A 286 13.94 6.52 2.70
CA ASP A 286 13.68 5.53 3.76
C ASP A 286 12.22 5.64 4.22
N LYS A 287 11.38 4.72 3.72
CA LYS A 287 9.95 4.67 4.06
C LYS A 287 9.68 4.46 5.55
N ARG A 288 10.64 3.95 6.33
CA ARG A 288 10.50 3.86 7.79
C ARG A 288 10.25 5.24 8.40
N ARG A 289 10.89 6.31 7.90
CA ARG A 289 10.65 7.67 8.39
C ARG A 289 9.19 8.08 8.27
N ALA A 290 8.54 7.75 7.15
CA ALA A 290 7.15 8.07 6.91
C ALA A 290 6.20 7.24 7.79
N HIS A 291 6.46 5.93 7.90
CA HIS A 291 5.66 5.02 8.74
C HIS A 291 5.79 5.35 10.23
N LEU A 292 7.01 5.53 10.74
CA LEU A 292 7.25 5.90 12.14
C LEU A 292 6.73 7.31 12.45
N SER A 293 6.85 8.26 11.52
CA SER A 293 6.21 9.59 11.67
C SER A 293 4.70 9.50 11.76
N SER A 294 4.06 8.55 11.05
CA SER A 294 2.62 8.30 11.17
C SER A 294 2.25 7.79 12.56
N LEU A 295 3.08 6.91 13.15
CA LEU A 295 2.90 6.42 14.52
C LEU A 295 3.07 7.53 15.57
N ILE A 296 3.99 8.49 15.35
CA ILE A 296 4.11 9.67 16.22
C ILE A 296 2.83 10.52 16.15
N VAL A 297 2.33 10.81 14.94
CA VAL A 297 1.10 11.61 14.77
C VAL A 297 -0.14 10.92 15.36
N SER A 298 -0.16 9.59 15.37
CA SER A 298 -1.22 8.80 15.98
C SER A 298 -1.02 8.54 17.47
N ASN A 299 0.03 9.09 18.09
CA ASN A 299 0.40 8.92 19.50
C ASN A 299 0.69 7.44 19.89
N GLN A 300 1.17 6.63 18.96
CA GLN A 300 1.54 5.22 19.19
C GLN A 300 3.05 5.01 19.39
N LEU A 301 3.86 6.04 19.11
CA LEU A 301 5.32 5.97 19.25
C LEU A 301 5.86 7.35 19.60
N SER A 302 6.81 7.44 20.53
CA SER A 302 7.51 8.72 20.77
C SER A 302 8.49 9.03 19.65
N ARG A 303 8.90 10.30 19.55
CA ARG A 303 9.90 10.71 18.57
C ARG A 303 11.26 10.09 18.87
N GLU A 304 11.61 9.98 20.15
CA GLU A 304 12.87 9.39 20.62
C GLU A 304 12.95 7.91 20.27
N GLU A 305 11.88 7.14 20.49
CA GLU A 305 11.81 5.73 20.08
C GLU A 305 11.88 5.58 18.56
N ALA A 306 11.18 6.43 17.82
CA ALA A 306 11.24 6.43 16.35
C ALA A 306 12.65 6.68 15.82
N LEU A 307 13.42 7.58 16.45
CA LEU A 307 14.81 7.82 16.07
C LEU A 307 15.71 6.61 16.39
N LYS A 308 15.52 5.96 17.54
CA LYS A 308 16.26 4.73 17.89
C LYS A 308 15.97 3.60 16.90
N GLU A 309 14.71 3.44 16.48
CA GLU A 309 14.34 2.44 15.48
C GLU A 309 15.03 2.69 14.12
N MET A 310 15.26 3.96 13.76
CA MET A 310 15.98 4.32 12.53
C MET A 310 17.47 3.95 12.57
N GLU A 311 18.07 3.80 13.75
CA GLU A 311 19.47 3.37 13.94
C GLU A 311 19.64 1.87 13.65
N ILE A 312 18.55 1.09 13.66
CA ILE A 312 18.60 -0.33 13.35
C ILE A 312 18.80 -0.52 11.84
N GLU A 313 19.88 -1.19 11.46
CA GLU A 313 20.11 -1.58 10.06
C GLU A 313 19.21 -2.75 9.66
N ILE A 314 18.42 -2.60 8.59
CA ILE A 314 17.58 -3.70 8.08
C ILE A 314 18.43 -4.80 7.44
N TYR A 315 19.56 -4.42 6.83
CA TYR A 315 20.48 -5.31 6.13
C TYR A 315 21.90 -5.23 6.71
N PRO A 316 22.13 -5.73 7.94
CA PRO A 316 23.45 -5.76 8.54
C PRO A 316 24.39 -6.63 7.70
N ASN A 317 25.69 -6.31 7.72
CA ASN A 317 26.75 -7.08 7.04
C ASN A 317 26.49 -7.36 5.56
N ASN A 318 25.84 -6.44 4.84
CA ASN A 318 25.47 -6.60 3.43
C ASN A 318 24.52 -7.77 3.14
N SER A 319 23.70 -8.19 4.11
CA SER A 319 22.67 -9.25 3.93
C SER A 319 21.60 -8.92 2.88
N HIS A 320 21.58 -7.70 2.33
CA HIS A 320 20.74 -7.36 1.17
C HIS A 320 21.10 -8.16 -0.08
N ILE A 321 22.32 -8.69 -0.18
CA ILE A 321 22.80 -9.48 -1.32
C ILE A 321 21.92 -10.73 -1.49
N ASP A 322 21.51 -11.39 -0.42
CA ASP A 322 20.68 -12.61 -0.48
C ASP A 322 19.31 -12.33 -1.10
N ASP A 323 18.68 -11.22 -0.72
CA ASP A 323 17.41 -10.78 -1.29
C ASP A 323 17.58 -10.25 -2.71
N MET A 324 18.69 -9.57 -3.01
CA MET A 324 19.03 -9.12 -4.37
C MET A 324 19.21 -10.30 -5.33
N GLU A 325 19.98 -11.32 -4.93
CA GLU A 325 20.21 -12.53 -5.71
C GLU A 325 18.91 -13.29 -5.94
N PHE A 326 18.09 -13.44 -4.90
CA PHE A 326 16.77 -14.04 -5.01
C PHE A 326 15.90 -13.29 -6.03
N VAL A 327 15.82 -11.97 -5.93
CA VAL A 327 15.04 -11.12 -6.85
C VAL A 327 15.59 -11.24 -8.27
N ALA A 328 16.90 -11.11 -8.48
CA ALA A 328 17.55 -11.23 -9.79
C ALA A 328 17.25 -12.58 -10.46
N LYS A 329 17.47 -13.68 -9.72
CA LYS A 329 17.20 -15.05 -10.19
C LYS A 329 15.75 -15.21 -10.61
N LYS A 330 14.81 -14.74 -9.79
CA LYS A 330 13.37 -14.84 -10.11
C LYS A 330 13.01 -13.98 -11.33
N LEU A 331 13.61 -12.79 -11.44
CA LEU A 331 13.52 -11.90 -12.61
C LEU A 331 14.28 -12.41 -13.84
N GLY A 332 15.01 -13.53 -13.72
CA GLY A 332 15.63 -14.23 -14.85
C GLY A 332 16.83 -13.52 -15.42
N VAL A 333 17.53 -12.75 -14.60
CA VAL A 333 18.78 -12.08 -14.92
C VAL A 333 19.86 -12.55 -13.96
N SER A 334 21.13 -12.44 -14.35
CA SER A 334 22.23 -12.70 -13.41
C SER A 334 22.30 -11.59 -12.37
N LEU A 335 22.90 -11.88 -11.20
CA LEU A 335 23.14 -10.87 -10.18
C LEU A 335 23.93 -9.68 -10.75
N SER A 336 25.00 -9.95 -11.51
CA SER A 336 25.80 -8.91 -12.16
C SER A 336 25.02 -8.05 -13.16
N GLU A 337 24.11 -8.64 -13.94
CA GLU A 337 23.22 -7.86 -14.82
C GLU A 337 22.27 -6.99 -14.00
N PHE A 338 21.71 -7.52 -12.91
CA PHE A 338 20.78 -6.81 -12.06
C PHE A 338 21.43 -5.63 -11.33
N GLU A 339 22.64 -5.82 -10.80
CA GLU A 339 23.44 -4.75 -10.20
C GLU A 339 23.70 -3.62 -11.20
N LYS A 340 24.07 -3.96 -12.45
CA LYS A 340 24.24 -2.97 -13.51
C LYS A 340 22.95 -2.19 -13.78
N ILE A 341 21.80 -2.87 -13.79
CA ILE A 341 20.49 -2.20 -13.95
C ILE A 341 20.24 -1.23 -12.78
N ILE A 342 20.50 -1.65 -11.54
CA ILE A 342 20.30 -0.83 -10.33
C ILE A 342 21.25 0.37 -10.29
N GLN A 343 22.47 0.24 -10.80
CA GLN A 343 23.47 1.33 -10.82
C GLN A 343 23.20 2.40 -11.89
N MET A 344 22.27 2.17 -12.82
CA MET A 344 21.90 3.17 -13.82
C MET A 344 21.33 4.44 -13.19
N PRO A 345 21.42 5.60 -13.84
CA PRO A 345 20.88 6.85 -13.31
C PRO A 345 19.38 6.76 -12.98
N ASN A 346 18.98 7.38 -11.89
CA ASN A 346 17.58 7.44 -11.46
C ASN A 346 16.72 8.17 -12.48
N LYS A 347 15.46 7.73 -12.57
CA LYS A 347 14.40 8.35 -13.37
C LYS A 347 13.19 8.63 -12.50
N SER A 348 12.42 9.63 -12.89
CA SER A 348 11.10 9.91 -12.35
C SER A 348 10.04 9.13 -13.14
N TYR A 349 8.88 8.91 -12.56
CA TYR A 349 7.71 8.45 -13.32
C TYR A 349 7.35 9.44 -14.44
N ASP A 350 7.67 10.73 -14.30
CA ASP A 350 7.39 11.78 -15.29
C ASP A 350 8.33 11.72 -16.52
N ASP A 351 9.41 10.92 -16.48
CA ASP A 351 10.21 10.57 -17.66
C ASP A 351 9.46 9.61 -18.62
N TYR A 352 8.29 9.14 -18.21
CA TYR A 352 7.41 8.23 -18.93
C TYR A 352 6.02 8.85 -19.06
N LYS A 353 5.30 8.48 -20.13
CA LYS A 353 3.94 8.99 -20.35
C LYS A 353 3.07 8.67 -19.14
N ASN A 354 2.31 9.65 -18.66
CA ASN A 354 1.49 9.48 -17.47
C ASN A 354 0.24 10.37 -17.56
N ILE A 355 -0.71 10.16 -16.65
CA ILE A 355 -1.98 10.90 -16.62
C ILE A 355 -2.00 12.07 -15.63
N GLU A 356 -0.90 12.34 -14.91
CA GLU A 356 -0.92 13.23 -13.76
C GLU A 356 -1.35 14.66 -14.11
N LYS A 357 -0.86 15.21 -15.23
CA LYS A 357 -1.21 16.56 -15.69
C LYS A 357 -2.70 16.69 -15.99
N TRP A 358 -3.29 15.67 -16.62
CA TRP A 358 -4.73 15.63 -16.91
C TRP A 358 -5.56 15.44 -15.63
N PHE A 359 -5.09 14.57 -14.73
CA PHE A 359 -5.76 14.29 -13.48
C PHE A 359 -5.78 15.50 -12.55
N SER A 360 -4.63 16.15 -12.35
CA SER A 360 -4.50 17.36 -11.55
C SER A 360 -5.35 18.51 -12.09
N PHE A 361 -5.42 18.67 -13.42
CA PHE A 361 -6.32 19.64 -14.06
C PHE A 361 -7.80 19.32 -13.76
N GLY A 362 -8.24 18.07 -13.97
CA GLY A 362 -9.62 17.67 -13.69
C GLY A 362 -10.02 17.84 -12.23
N MET A 363 -9.11 17.58 -11.29
CA MET A 363 -9.32 17.79 -9.86
C MET A 363 -9.47 19.29 -9.53
N LYS A 364 -8.63 20.16 -10.10
CA LYS A 364 -8.76 21.62 -9.92
C LYS A 364 -10.08 22.15 -10.44
N VAL A 365 -10.52 21.67 -11.61
CA VAL A 365 -11.82 22.03 -12.18
C VAL A 365 -12.97 21.58 -11.27
N ARG A 366 -12.94 20.34 -10.78
CA ARG A 366 -13.94 19.84 -9.82
C ARG A 366 -13.99 20.69 -8.54
N ASP A 367 -12.84 21.03 -7.99
CA ASP A 367 -12.74 21.77 -6.73
C ASP A 367 -13.15 23.24 -6.91
N TYR A 368 -12.94 23.81 -8.09
CA TYR A 368 -13.47 25.12 -8.47
C TYR A 368 -15.01 25.12 -8.45
N PHE A 369 -15.65 24.14 -9.12
CA PHE A 369 -17.13 24.05 -9.15
C PHE A 369 -17.77 23.58 -7.83
N LYS A 370 -16.99 23.05 -6.88
CA LYS A 370 -17.47 22.72 -5.53
C LYS A 370 -17.42 23.89 -4.55
N LYS A 371 -16.74 24.99 -4.89
CA LYS A 371 -16.73 26.20 -4.06
C LYS A 371 -17.98 27.07 -4.23
N ASP A 372 -18.81 26.78 -5.24
CA ASP A 372 -20.04 27.51 -5.58
C ASP A 372 -21.34 26.76 -5.17
N VAL A 373 -21.27 25.76 -4.27
CA VAL A 373 -22.43 25.02 -3.74
C VAL A 373 -22.38 24.90 -2.23
#